data_AF-A0A838IC24-F1
#
_entry.id   AF-A0A838IC24-F1
#
_cell.length_a   1.000
_cell.length_b   1.000
_cell.length_c   1.000
_cell.angle_alpha   90.00
_cell.angle_beta   90.00
_cell.angle_gamma   90.00
#
_symmetry.space_group_name_H-M   'P 1'
#
loop_
_entity.id
_entity.type
_entity.pdbx_description
1 polymer ?
#
loop_
_entity_poly.entity_id
_entity_poly.type
_entity_poly.pdbx_seq_one_letter_code
_entity_poly.pdbx_strand_id
1 'polypeptide(L)'
;MKVEIWSDVVCPWCYIGKRRFEAALGEFSQREAVEVTWRSFELDPGAPKRLEISLDEMLAKKYAMPLVKAAAMREQVTSVAAEDGLEFHLDRAQSGNTFDAHRLIHLASERGLGAPGEGCDASGCGVP
;
A
#
# COMPACT_ATOMS: atom_id res chain seq x y z
N MET A 1 -20.79 9.73 -1.30
CA MET A 1 -19.53 10.43 -0.97
C MET A 1 -18.40 9.71 -1.67
N LYS A 2 -17.48 10.41 -2.31
CA LYS A 2 -16.32 9.79 -2.96
C LYS A 2 -15.07 9.90 -2.08
N VAL A 3 -14.34 8.81 -1.94
CA VAL A 3 -13.06 8.73 -1.22
C VAL A 3 -11.99 8.23 -2.17
N GLU A 4 -10.98 9.05 -2.41
CA GLU A 4 -9.83 8.69 -3.26
C GLU A 4 -8.61 8.43 -2.39
N ILE A 5 -8.01 7.26 -2.54
CA ILE A 5 -6.88 6.82 -1.71
C ILE A 5 -5.66 6.64 -2.61
N TRP A 6 -4.68 7.53 -2.46
CA TRP A 6 -3.37 7.39 -3.10
C TRP A 6 -2.49 6.45 -2.30
N SER A 7 -1.99 5.40 -2.95
CA SER A 7 -1.23 4.34 -2.31
C SER A 7 -0.09 3.88 -3.21
N ASP A 8 1.00 3.43 -2.57
CA ASP A 8 2.10 2.75 -3.23
C ASP A 8 2.27 1.34 -2.67
N VAL A 9 2.60 0.36 -3.52
CA VAL A 9 2.68 -1.05 -3.12
C VAL A 9 3.88 -1.34 -2.20
N VAL A 10 4.93 -0.51 -2.26
CA VAL A 10 6.12 -0.65 -1.41
C VAL A 10 5.97 0.05 -0.05
N CYS A 11 4.89 0.80 0.15
CA CYS A 11 4.65 1.63 1.32
C CYS A 11 4.01 0.80 2.46
N PRO A 12 4.73 0.50 3.56
CA PRO A 12 4.17 -0.31 4.64
C PRO A 12 3.00 0.40 5.35
N TRP A 13 3.09 1.72 5.50
CA TRP A 13 2.02 2.53 6.08
C TRP A 13 0.75 2.56 5.24
N CYS A 14 0.87 2.42 3.93
CA CYS A 14 -0.28 2.41 3.03
C CYS A 14 -1.09 1.11 3.22
N TYR A 15 -0.42 -0.02 3.50
CA TYR A 15 -1.12 -1.27 3.83
C TYR A 15 -1.76 -1.24 5.23
N ILE A 16 -1.07 -0.69 6.23
CA ILE A 16 -1.65 -0.44 7.56
C ILE A 16 -2.89 0.47 7.44
N GLY A 17 -2.75 1.58 6.72
CA GLY A 17 -3.83 2.54 6.47
C GLY A 17 -5.03 1.90 5.76
N LYS A 18 -4.78 1.02 4.78
CA LYS A 18 -5.82 0.22 4.13
C LYS A 18 -6.62 -0.60 5.16
N ARG A 19 -5.96 -1.35 6.04
CA ARG A 19 -6.66 -2.17 7.06
C ARG A 19 -7.49 -1.34 8.01
N ARG A 20 -6.94 -0.22 8.48
CA ARG A 20 -7.65 0.71 9.37
C ARG A 20 -8.84 1.37 8.67
N PHE A 21 -8.68 1.76 7.41
CA PHE A 21 -9.77 2.32 6.61
C PHE A 21 -10.88 1.30 6.38
N GLU A 22 -10.54 0.06 6.03
CA GLU A 22 -11.51 -1.02 5.85
C GLU A 22 -12.29 -1.32 7.13
N ALA A 23 -11.61 -1.33 8.28
CA ALA A 23 -12.26 -1.49 9.58
C ALA A 23 -13.23 -0.34 9.87
N ALA A 24 -12.78 0.91 9.71
CA ALA A 24 -13.61 2.10 9.93
C ALA A 24 -14.82 2.15 8.97
N LEU A 25 -14.62 1.80 7.69
CA LEU A 25 -15.69 1.72 6.70
C LEU A 25 -16.68 0.59 7.03
N GLY A 26 -16.21 -0.52 7.58
CA GLY A 26 -17.05 -1.62 8.05
C GLY A 26 -18.01 -1.22 9.18
N GLU A 27 -17.57 -0.31 10.05
CA GLU A 27 -18.38 0.25 11.15
C GLU A 27 -19.24 1.46 10.74
N PHE A 28 -18.99 2.01 9.55
CA PHE A 28 -19.69 3.19 9.08
C PHE A 28 -21.11 2.86 8.57
N SER A 29 -22.12 3.43 9.22
CA SER A 29 -23.54 3.13 8.95
C SER A 29 -24.00 3.45 7.52
N GLN A 30 -23.32 4.38 6.83
CA GLN A 30 -23.63 4.76 5.45
C GLN A 30 -22.59 4.24 4.46
N ARG A 31 -21.88 3.14 4.77
CA ARG A 31 -20.81 2.57 3.92
C ARG A 31 -21.24 2.35 2.45
N GLU A 32 -22.50 2.01 2.22
CA GLU A 32 -23.04 1.77 0.87
C GLU A 32 -23.12 3.06 0.02
N ALA A 33 -23.13 4.22 0.67
CA ALA A 33 -23.07 5.52 0.00
C ALA A 33 -21.63 6.02 -0.21
N VAL A 34 -20.61 5.24 0.19
CA VAL A 34 -19.19 5.57 0.01
C VAL A 34 -18.68 4.86 -1.24
N GLU A 35 -18.27 5.65 -2.22
CA GLU A 35 -17.55 5.18 -3.40
C GLU A 35 -16.06 5.35 -3.15
N VAL A 36 -15.33 4.24 -3.06
CA VAL A 36 -13.87 4.25 -2.85
C VAL A 36 -13.17 4.08 -4.20
N THR A 37 -12.12 4.86 -4.44
CA THR A 37 -11.27 4.71 -5.63
C THR A 37 -9.81 4.72 -5.20
N TRP A 38 -9.08 3.66 -5.56
CA TRP A 38 -7.64 3.58 -5.35
C TRP A 38 -6.89 4.27 -6.49
N ARG A 39 -5.88 5.07 -6.14
CA ARG A 39 -5.05 5.84 -7.06
C ARG A 39 -3.60 5.44 -6.89
N SER A 40 -2.91 5.24 -8.01
CA SER A 40 -1.48 4.95 -8.00
C SER A 40 -0.67 6.14 -7.50
N PHE A 41 0.32 5.86 -6.69
CA PHE A 41 1.36 6.78 -6.26
C PHE A 41 2.69 6.04 -6.23
N GLU A 42 3.76 6.65 -6.73
CA GLU A 42 5.12 6.12 -6.61
C GLU A 42 5.89 6.96 -5.59
N LEU A 43 6.32 6.35 -4.48
CA LEU A 43 7.17 6.99 -3.47
C LEU A 43 8.51 7.44 -4.05
N ASP A 44 9.01 6.70 -5.05
CA ASP A 44 10.20 7.02 -5.81
C ASP A 44 10.06 6.56 -7.28
N PRO A 45 9.55 7.43 -8.17
CA PRO A 45 9.42 7.13 -9.60
C PRO A 45 10.79 6.92 -10.29
N GLY A 46 11.88 7.40 -9.68
CA GLY A 46 13.24 7.29 -10.21
C GLY A 46 14.01 6.08 -9.68
N ALA A 47 13.40 5.26 -8.82
CA ALA A 47 14.06 4.08 -8.26
C ALA A 47 14.50 3.10 -9.36
N PRO A 48 15.60 2.33 -9.15
CA PRO A 48 15.90 1.21 -10.02
C PRO A 48 14.82 0.12 -9.87
N LYS A 49 14.70 -0.77 -10.87
CA LYS A 49 13.76 -1.90 -10.82
C LYS A 49 13.91 -2.77 -9.56
N ARG A 50 15.13 -2.86 -9.05
CA ARG A 50 15.50 -3.54 -7.82
C ARG A 50 16.59 -2.73 -7.13
N LEU A 51 16.44 -2.51 -5.83
CA LEU A 51 17.51 -2.03 -4.99
C LEU A 51 18.36 -3.23 -4.55
N GLU A 52 19.67 -3.12 -4.74
CA GLU A 52 20.66 -4.13 -4.33
C GLU A 52 21.14 -3.91 -2.87
N ILE A 53 20.35 -3.18 -2.08
CA ILE A 53 20.60 -2.87 -0.67
C ILE A 53 19.39 -3.24 0.16
N SER A 54 19.61 -3.52 1.45
CA SER A 54 18.53 -3.79 2.39
C SER A 54 17.63 -2.56 2.61
N LEU A 55 16.42 -2.80 3.13
CA LEU A 55 15.51 -1.73 3.53
C LEU A 55 16.18 -0.79 4.56
N ASP A 56 16.91 -1.33 5.53
CA ASP A 56 17.56 -0.55 6.57
C ASP A 56 18.67 0.35 5.98
N GLU A 57 19.46 -0.14 5.03
CA GLU A 57 20.45 0.67 4.30
C GLU A 57 19.77 1.77 3.45
N MET A 58 18.67 1.44 2.78
CA MET A 58 17.88 2.40 2.02
C MET A 58 17.35 3.51 2.92
N LEU A 59 16.74 3.17 4.05
CA LEU A 59 16.20 4.12 5.03
C LEU A 59 17.30 4.97 5.65
N ALA A 60 18.43 4.37 6.02
CA ALA A 60 19.60 5.06 6.57
C ALA A 60 20.11 6.13 5.60
N LYS A 61 20.22 5.78 4.30
CA LYS A 61 20.63 6.71 3.24
C LYS A 61 19.59 7.80 3.02
N LYS A 62 18.31 7.42 2.87
CA LYS A 62 17.19 8.33 2.54
C LYS A 62 16.99 9.40 3.60
N TYR A 63 17.09 9.03 4.87
CA TYR A 63 16.83 9.91 5.99
C TYR A 63 18.11 10.39 6.71
N ALA A 64 19.28 10.15 6.12
CA ALA A 64 20.58 10.53 6.67
C ALA A 64 20.73 10.15 8.15
N MET A 65 20.53 8.87 8.47
CA MET A 65 20.53 8.36 9.84
C MET A 65 21.39 7.11 10.03
N PRO A 66 21.81 6.79 11.27
CA PRO A 66 22.53 5.55 11.56
C PRO A 66 21.70 4.30 11.24
N LEU A 67 22.37 3.24 10.79
CA LEU A 67 21.72 1.96 10.43
C LEU A 67 20.90 1.37 11.58
N VAL A 68 21.39 1.47 12.82
CA VAL A 68 20.66 1.02 14.02
C VAL A 68 19.32 1.74 14.20
N LYS A 69 19.25 3.02 13.83
CA LYS A 69 18.01 3.79 13.90
C LYS A 69 17.05 3.39 12.78
N ALA A 70 17.57 3.11 11.58
CA ALA A 70 16.77 2.59 10.48
C ALA A 70 16.16 1.21 10.80
N ALA A 71 16.95 0.31 11.39
CA ALA A 71 16.47 -1.00 11.85
C ALA A 71 15.37 -0.87 12.92
N ALA A 72 15.56 0.01 13.90
CA ALA A 72 14.54 0.29 14.91
C ALA A 72 13.24 0.86 14.30
N MET A 73 13.35 1.71 13.27
CA MET A 73 12.18 2.20 12.52
C MET A 73 11.44 1.07 11.79
N ARG A 74 12.17 0.18 11.12
CA ARG A 74 11.60 -1.00 10.46
C ARG A 74 10.86 -1.90 11.46
N GLU A 75 11.47 -2.17 12.62
CA GLU A 75 10.88 -2.98 13.69
C GLU A 75 9.63 -2.32 14.27
N GLN A 76 9.68 -1.01 14.51
CA GLN A 76 8.51 -0.26 14.97
C GLN A 76 7.34 -0.39 14.00
N VAL A 77 7.56 -0.19 12.69
CA VAL A 77 6.51 -0.34 11.68
C VAL A 77 5.96 -1.76 11.64
N THR A 78 6.83 -2.76 11.79
CA THR A 78 6.42 -4.18 11.85
C THR A 78 5.54 -4.45 13.06
N SER A 79 5.89 -3.91 14.23
CA SER A 79 5.09 -4.04 15.45
C SER A 79 3.73 -3.36 15.32
N VAL A 80 3.68 -2.16 14.74
CA VAL A 80 2.41 -1.45 14.53
C VAL A 80 1.52 -2.21 13.54
N ALA A 81 2.09 -2.78 12.48
CA ALA A 81 1.34 -3.57 11.51
C ALA A 81 0.65 -4.79 12.16
N ALA A 82 1.30 -5.42 13.15
CA ALA A 82 0.74 -6.56 13.87
C ALA A 82 -0.52 -6.20 14.66
N GLU A 83 -0.66 -4.95 15.14
CA GLU A 83 -1.89 -4.46 15.79
C GLU A 83 -3.09 -4.47 14.83
N ASP A 84 -2.83 -4.34 13.53
CA ASP A 84 -3.83 -4.36 12.45
C ASP A 84 -3.91 -5.74 11.75
N GLY A 85 -3.38 -6.80 12.40
CA GLY A 85 -3.41 -8.17 11.90
C GLY A 85 -2.50 -8.45 10.71
N LEU A 86 -1.50 -7.61 10.46
CA LEU A 86 -0.55 -7.76 9.37
C LEU A 86 0.76 -8.38 9.86
N GLU A 87 1.17 -9.50 9.25
CA GLU A 87 2.48 -10.10 9.49
C GLU A 87 3.50 -9.53 8.48
N PHE A 88 4.33 -8.60 8.94
CA PHE A 88 5.37 -7.99 8.13
C PHE A 88 6.71 -8.70 8.29
N HIS A 89 7.37 -8.93 7.15
CA HIS A 89 8.76 -9.40 7.09
C HIS A 89 9.58 -8.38 6.29
N LEU A 90 9.72 -7.19 6.86
CA LEU A 90 10.42 -6.09 6.21
C LEU A 90 11.95 -6.27 6.19
N ASP A 91 12.48 -7.18 7.00
CA ASP A 91 13.87 -7.62 7.00
C ASP A 91 14.28 -8.31 5.69
N ARG A 92 13.33 -8.98 5.02
CA ARG A 92 13.51 -9.64 3.71
C ARG A 92 12.87 -8.86 2.56
N ALA A 93 12.41 -7.64 2.80
CA ALA A 93 11.74 -6.84 1.78
C ALA A 93 12.69 -6.50 0.62
N GLN A 94 12.20 -6.67 -0.60
CA GLN A 94 12.89 -6.26 -1.81
C GLN A 94 12.23 -5.00 -2.36
N SER A 95 12.86 -3.85 -2.11
CA SER A 95 12.37 -2.57 -2.61
C SER A 95 12.89 -2.27 -4.03
N GLY A 96 12.16 -1.44 -4.76
CA GLY A 96 12.48 -1.04 -6.12
C GLY A 96 11.37 -0.15 -6.68
N ASN A 97 11.45 0.16 -7.96
CA ASN A 97 10.42 0.91 -8.67
C ASN A 97 9.09 0.14 -8.71
N THR A 98 7.98 0.86 -8.52
CA THR A 98 6.64 0.28 -8.41
C THR A 98 5.76 0.52 -9.64
N PHE A 99 6.27 1.16 -10.69
CA PHE A 99 5.54 1.48 -11.92
C PHE A 99 4.84 0.28 -12.55
N ASP A 100 5.58 -0.82 -12.77
CA ASP A 100 5.01 -2.03 -13.39
C ASP A 100 4.02 -2.74 -12.47
N ALA A 101 4.20 -2.65 -11.14
CA ALA A 101 3.23 -3.17 -10.18
C ALA A 101 1.91 -2.38 -10.23
N HIS A 102 2.00 -1.04 -10.31
CA HIS A 102 0.83 -0.18 -10.51
C HIS A 102 0.12 -0.50 -11.83
N ARG A 103 0.84 -0.65 -12.94
CA ARG A 103 0.24 -1.05 -14.22
C ARG A 103 -0.51 -2.37 -14.13
N LEU A 104 0.02 -3.35 -13.40
CA LEU A 104 -0.66 -4.62 -13.17
C LEU A 104 -1.94 -4.46 -12.35
N ILE A 105 -1.95 -3.59 -11.34
CA ILE A 105 -3.15 -3.27 -10.56
C ILE A 105 -4.23 -2.62 -11.44
N HIS A 106 -3.85 -1.66 -12.30
CA HIS A 106 -4.78 -1.06 -13.27
C HIS A 106 -5.35 -2.12 -14.22
N LEU A 107 -4.50 -3.01 -14.75
CA LEU A 107 -4.95 -4.11 -15.60
C LEU A 107 -5.91 -5.06 -14.85
N ALA A 108 -5.65 -5.36 -13.58
CA ALA A 108 -6.54 -6.20 -12.77
C ALA A 108 -7.91 -5.52 -12.56
N SER A 109 -7.91 -4.21 -12.28
CA SER A 109 -9.12 -3.39 -12.13
C SER A 109 -9.97 -3.39 -13.41
N GLU A 110 -9.37 -3.20 -14.59
CA GLU A 110 -10.06 -3.29 -15.89
C GLU A 110 -10.68 -4.67 -16.17
N ARG A 111 -10.21 -5.72 -15.48
CA ARG A 111 -10.71 -7.10 -15.61
C ARG A 111 -11.67 -7.51 -14.49
N GLY A 112 -12.02 -6.60 -13.58
CA GLY A 112 -12.83 -6.93 -12.40
C GLY A 112 -12.13 -7.88 -11.41
N LEU A 113 -10.80 -7.96 -11.47
CA LEU A 113 -9.95 -8.76 -10.58
C LEU A 113 -9.26 -7.91 -9.51
N GLY A 114 -9.55 -6.60 -9.46
CA GLY A 114 -9.14 -5.72 -8.38
C GLY A 114 -9.90 -6.04 -7.08
N ALA A 115 -9.42 -5.52 -5.95
CA ALA A 115 -10.18 -5.57 -4.70
C ALA A 115 -11.54 -4.87 -4.86
N PRO A 116 -12.56 -5.20 -4.05
CA PRO A 116 -13.84 -4.48 -4.07
C PRO A 116 -13.62 -2.97 -3.92
N GLY A 117 -14.08 -2.16 -4.89
CA GLY A 117 -13.78 -0.71 -4.98
C GLY A 117 -12.55 -0.35 -5.82
N GLU A 118 -11.84 -1.33 -6.38
CA GLU A 118 -10.87 -1.19 -7.46
C GLU A 118 -11.54 -1.57 -8.78
N GLY A 119 -12.44 -0.70 -9.26
CA GLY A 119 -13.08 -0.80 -10.57
C GLY A 119 -14.59 -1.05 -10.52
N CYS A 120 -15.38 0.03 -10.57
CA CYS A 120 -16.71 -0.02 -11.17
C CYS A 120 -16.64 0.79 -12.47
N ASP A 121 -17.05 0.21 -13.60
CA ASP A 121 -17.38 0.99 -14.79
C ASP A 121 -18.87 1.40 -14.76
N ALA A 122 -19.34 2.06 -15.82
CA ALA A 122 -20.71 2.55 -15.97
C ALA A 122 -21.81 1.48 -15.86
N SER A 123 -21.44 0.19 -15.77
CA SER A 123 -22.33 -0.96 -15.72
C SER A 123 -22.54 -1.51 -14.30
N GLY A 124 -21.86 -0.94 -13.30
CA GLY A 124 -22.04 -1.29 -11.89
C GLY A 124 -21.05 -2.32 -11.34
N CYS A 125 -20.77 -2.22 -10.05
CA CYS A 125 -19.96 -3.19 -9.30
C CYS A 125 -20.80 -4.43 -8.97
N GLY A 126 -20.68 -5.47 -9.79
CA GLY A 126 -21.24 -6.78 -9.51
C GLY A 126 -20.12 -7.81 -9.43
N VAL A 127 -19.91 -8.39 -8.24
CA VAL A 127 -19.33 -9.73 -8.12
C VAL A 127 -20.49 -10.67 -7.80
N PRO A 128 -20.57 -11.88 -8.39
CA PRO A 128 -21.56 -12.89 -7.98
C PRO A 128 -21.51 -13.22 -6.49
#